data_AF-A0A850G9A1-F1
#
_entry.id   AF-A0A850G9A1-F1
#
_cell.length_a   1.000
_cell.length_b   1.000
_cell.length_c   1.000
_cell.angle_alpha   90.00
_cell.angle_beta   90.00
_cell.angle_gamma   90.00
#
_symmetry.space_group_name_H-M   'P 1'
#
loop_
_entity.id
_entity.type
_entity.pdbx_description
1 polymer ?
#
loop_
_entity_poly.entity_id
_entity_poly.type
_entity_poly.pdbx_seq_one_letter_code
_entity_poly.pdbx_strand_id
1 'polypeptide(L)'
;MRTLRFGIEIETIGQTRARVVAAIQSVVGGTVQHVGTPYCYDPYDVIAEDGRRWRVMADSSLSTEKARQAEVVSPILRYEDIETLQEVIRAVRRAGARVDTSCGIHVHVDAARFDAKALRNLVKIVNKQERLIEHALGISDVRRARWCRGVDADFLAKIEKDRPSSLEEMNRAWYGYHNNSPHHYDSTRYRGVNLHNVWFRGTVEYRWFESTLHAGKVKAYIQFALALSAKAINARASSSRRRDFNPATAKYDFRVFLLKLGLIGDEFKTARLHLLARLNGSTAWKGERRDTAAYREANG
;
A
#
# COMPACT_ATOMS: atom_id res chain seq x y z
N MET A 1 5.63 -1.58 14.36
CA MET A 1 4.74 -2.06 13.27
C MET A 1 3.38 -2.45 13.83
N ARG A 2 3.28 -3.43 14.73
CA ARG A 2 1.98 -3.92 15.25
C ARG A 2 1.11 -2.88 15.96
N THR A 3 1.70 -1.79 16.44
CA THR A 3 0.98 -0.67 17.09
C THR A 3 0.48 0.40 16.13
N LEU A 4 0.75 0.26 14.83
CA LEU A 4 0.26 1.20 13.82
C LEU A 4 -1.15 0.79 13.40
N ARG A 5 -2.07 1.77 13.41
CA ARG A 5 -3.41 1.61 12.87
C ARG A 5 -3.40 1.83 11.37
N PHE A 6 -4.30 1.17 10.66
CA PHE A 6 -4.44 1.32 9.22
C PHE A 6 -5.89 1.22 8.76
N GLY A 7 -6.17 1.71 7.56
CA GLY A 7 -7.37 1.40 6.80
C GLY A 7 -6.99 0.82 5.44
N ILE A 8 -7.94 0.19 4.77
CA ILE A 8 -7.75 -0.34 3.43
C ILE A 8 -8.98 -0.07 2.56
N GLU A 9 -8.71 0.31 1.31
CA GLU A 9 -9.68 0.39 0.22
C GLU A 9 -9.38 -0.77 -0.75
N ILE A 10 -10.40 -1.54 -1.12
CA ILE A 10 -10.29 -2.68 -2.05
C ILE A 10 -11.35 -2.51 -3.13
N GLU A 11 -10.90 -2.17 -4.33
CA GLU A 11 -11.79 -2.01 -5.49
C GLU A 11 -12.11 -3.38 -6.12
N THR A 12 -13.38 -3.58 -6.42
CA THR A 12 -13.91 -4.81 -7.03
C THR A 12 -14.98 -4.50 -8.06
N ILE A 13 -15.17 -5.44 -8.97
CA ILE A 13 -16.20 -5.42 -10.01
C ILE A 13 -17.02 -6.71 -10.01
N GLY A 14 -18.08 -6.75 -10.82
CA GLY A 14 -18.82 -7.97 -11.15
C GLY A 14 -19.89 -8.38 -10.13
N GLN A 15 -20.03 -7.65 -9.01
CA GLN A 15 -21.10 -7.87 -8.03
C GLN A 15 -21.70 -6.55 -7.56
N THR A 16 -22.95 -6.61 -7.11
CA THR A 16 -23.65 -5.43 -6.57
C THR A 16 -23.11 -5.08 -5.18
N ARG A 17 -23.14 -3.79 -4.84
CA ARG A 17 -22.77 -3.32 -3.49
C ARG A 17 -23.58 -4.00 -2.39
N ALA A 18 -24.88 -4.23 -2.61
CA ALA A 18 -25.75 -4.98 -1.71
C ALA A 18 -25.25 -6.43 -1.48
N ARG A 19 -24.73 -7.10 -2.51
CA ARG A 19 -24.17 -8.45 -2.38
C ARG A 19 -22.82 -8.44 -1.66
N VAL A 20 -21.97 -7.46 -1.98
CA VAL A 20 -20.65 -7.29 -1.35
C VAL A 20 -20.79 -6.95 0.13
N VAL A 21 -21.70 -6.04 0.49
CA VAL A 21 -21.94 -5.64 1.89
C VAL A 21 -22.51 -6.81 2.72
N ALA A 22 -23.41 -7.62 2.13
CA ALA A 22 -23.89 -8.85 2.77
C ALA A 22 -22.77 -9.89 2.99
N ALA A 23 -21.81 -9.98 2.06
CA ALA A 23 -20.64 -10.83 2.21
C ALA A 23 -19.74 -10.36 3.36
N ILE A 24 -19.55 -9.05 3.52
CA ILE A 24 -18.82 -8.47 4.67
C ILE A 24 -19.56 -8.78 5.97
N GLN A 25 -20.87 -8.53 6.03
CA GLN A 25 -21.72 -8.80 7.19
C GLN A 25 -21.62 -10.26 7.64
N SER A 26 -21.55 -11.22 6.71
CA SER A 26 -21.41 -12.65 7.04
C SER A 26 -20.14 -13.00 7.84
N VAL A 27 -19.16 -12.10 7.86
CA VAL A 27 -17.89 -12.25 8.60
C VAL A 27 -17.88 -11.41 9.88
N VAL A 28 -18.31 -10.15 9.78
CA VAL A 28 -18.17 -9.18 10.89
C VAL A 28 -19.44 -9.03 11.74
N GLY A 29 -20.50 -9.77 11.40
CA GLY A 29 -21.81 -9.66 12.03
C GLY A 29 -22.46 -8.29 11.80
N GLY A 30 -23.32 -7.91 12.73
CA GLY A 30 -23.92 -6.58 12.78
C GLY A 30 -25.01 -6.33 11.72
N THR A 31 -25.26 -5.06 11.41
CA THR A 31 -26.41 -4.62 10.62
C THR A 31 -25.99 -3.95 9.31
N VAL A 32 -26.69 -4.31 8.23
CA VAL A 32 -26.52 -3.68 6.91
C VAL A 32 -27.49 -2.50 6.79
N GLN A 33 -26.99 -1.39 6.25
CA GLN A 33 -27.78 -0.22 5.91
C GLN A 33 -27.46 0.25 4.48
N HIS A 34 -28.49 0.50 3.67
CA HIS A 34 -28.34 1.27 2.44
C HIS A 34 -28.36 2.76 2.79
N VAL A 35 -27.24 3.45 2.59
CA VAL A 35 -27.10 4.88 2.93
C VAL A 35 -27.54 5.76 1.76
N GLY A 36 -27.26 5.34 0.52
CA GLY A 36 -27.76 5.96 -0.72
C GLY A 36 -27.24 7.38 -1.02
N THR A 37 -26.55 8.03 -0.08
CA THR A 37 -26.03 9.40 -0.22
C THR A 37 -24.52 9.47 0.06
N PRO A 38 -23.75 10.21 -0.78
CA PRO A 38 -24.19 10.89 -2.00
C PRO A 38 -24.53 9.87 -3.12
N TYR A 39 -25.52 10.21 -3.94
CA TYR A 39 -26.08 9.29 -4.95
C TYR A 39 -25.06 8.80 -5.98
N CYS A 40 -24.03 9.60 -6.28
CA CYS A 40 -22.95 9.19 -7.18
C CYS A 40 -22.20 7.95 -6.67
N TYR A 41 -22.05 7.82 -5.35
CA TYR A 41 -21.39 6.70 -4.70
C TYR A 41 -22.34 5.59 -4.25
N ASP A 42 -23.63 5.90 -4.06
CA ASP A 42 -24.67 4.96 -3.65
C ASP A 42 -24.21 3.98 -2.53
N PRO A 43 -23.75 4.50 -1.38
CA PRO A 43 -23.06 3.70 -0.38
C PRO A 43 -23.98 2.76 0.39
N TYR A 44 -23.42 1.61 0.76
CA TYR A 44 -23.94 0.68 1.75
C TYR A 44 -22.96 0.58 2.91
N ASP A 45 -23.45 0.50 4.14
CA ASP A 45 -22.65 0.30 5.33
C ASP A 45 -22.98 -1.04 6.00
N VAL A 46 -21.98 -1.68 6.60
CA VAL A 46 -22.17 -2.64 7.70
C VAL A 46 -21.67 -1.96 8.97
N ILE A 47 -22.52 -1.87 9.98
CA ILE A 47 -22.08 -1.55 11.34
C ILE A 47 -21.85 -2.88 12.05
N ALA A 48 -20.58 -3.25 12.23
CA ALA A 48 -20.19 -4.49 12.90
C ALA A 48 -20.59 -4.46 14.39
N GLU A 49 -20.56 -5.61 15.05
CA GLU A 49 -20.97 -5.75 16.46
C GLU A 49 -20.12 -4.90 17.42
N ASP A 50 -18.88 -4.62 17.05
CA ASP A 50 -17.97 -3.73 17.79
C ASP A 50 -18.19 -2.24 17.49
N GLY A 51 -19.25 -1.91 16.75
CA GLY A 51 -19.63 -0.55 16.35
C GLY A 51 -18.81 0.03 15.21
N ARG A 52 -17.81 -0.68 14.68
CA ARG A 52 -16.99 -0.20 13.57
C ARG A 52 -17.73 -0.34 12.24
N ARG A 53 -17.55 0.67 11.38
CA ARG A 53 -18.24 0.77 10.08
C ARG A 53 -17.36 0.24 8.95
N TRP A 54 -17.87 -0.73 8.23
CA TRP A 54 -17.42 -1.08 6.88
C TRP A 54 -18.32 -0.40 5.87
N ARG A 55 -17.76 0.10 4.78
CA ARG A 55 -18.52 0.75 3.71
C ARG A 55 -18.24 0.09 2.37
N VAL A 56 -19.26 0.01 1.53
CA VAL A 56 -19.14 -0.37 0.12
C VAL A 56 -19.78 0.72 -0.72
N MET A 57 -19.03 1.27 -1.67
CA MET A 57 -19.48 2.37 -2.52
C MET A 57 -19.09 2.18 -3.99
N ALA A 58 -19.72 2.92 -4.88
CA ALA A 58 -19.36 2.95 -6.29
C ALA A 58 -18.10 3.79 -6.47
N ASP A 59 -17.23 3.36 -7.39
CA ASP A 59 -16.11 4.16 -7.88
C ASP A 59 -16.19 4.24 -9.40
N SER A 60 -16.34 5.47 -9.89
CA SER A 60 -16.42 5.80 -11.32
C SER A 60 -15.14 5.48 -12.10
N SER A 61 -14.02 5.24 -11.43
CA SER A 61 -12.76 4.83 -12.06
C SER A 61 -12.81 3.39 -12.59
N LEU A 62 -13.75 2.57 -12.10
CA LEU A 62 -13.87 1.15 -12.42
C LEU A 62 -14.57 0.92 -13.75
N SER A 63 -13.96 0.08 -14.59
CA SER A 63 -14.39 -0.18 -15.98
C SER A 63 -15.55 -1.20 -16.07
N THR A 64 -16.65 -0.91 -15.38
CA THR A 64 -17.89 -1.71 -15.42
C THR A 64 -19.12 -0.83 -15.19
N GLU A 65 -20.32 -1.38 -15.33
CA GLU A 65 -21.56 -0.66 -15.04
C GLU A 65 -21.64 -0.25 -13.56
N LYS A 66 -22.18 0.94 -13.27
CA LYS A 66 -22.25 1.49 -11.90
C LYS A 66 -22.84 0.50 -10.89
N ALA A 67 -23.84 -0.29 -11.27
CA ALA A 67 -24.47 -1.28 -10.39
C ALA A 67 -23.50 -2.39 -9.90
N ARG A 68 -22.41 -2.64 -10.64
CA ARG A 68 -21.39 -3.65 -10.35
C ARG A 68 -20.04 -3.09 -9.92
N GLN A 69 -19.96 -1.77 -9.71
CA GLN A 69 -18.80 -1.13 -9.09
C GLN A 69 -18.90 -1.23 -7.56
N ALA A 70 -17.86 -1.74 -6.91
CA ALA A 70 -17.81 -1.86 -5.46
C ALA A 70 -16.39 -1.65 -4.93
N GLU A 71 -16.16 -0.50 -4.31
CA GLU A 71 -15.01 -0.20 -3.46
C GLU A 71 -15.36 -0.52 -2.01
N VAL A 72 -14.66 -1.47 -1.41
CA VAL A 72 -14.77 -1.81 0.01
C VAL A 72 -13.82 -0.92 0.80
N VAL A 73 -14.36 -0.13 1.74
CA VAL A 73 -13.61 0.73 2.65
C VAL A 73 -13.73 0.17 4.06
N SER A 74 -12.59 -0.21 4.65
CA SER A 74 -12.55 -0.74 6.01
C SER A 74 -12.77 0.35 7.07
N PRO A 75 -13.17 -0.01 8.29
CA PRO A 75 -12.95 0.88 9.44
C PRO A 75 -11.45 1.05 9.70
N ILE A 76 -11.11 1.84 10.73
CA ILE A 76 -9.75 1.84 11.26
C ILE A 76 -9.47 0.47 11.91
N LEU A 77 -8.51 -0.23 11.33
CA LEU A 77 -8.04 -1.55 11.72
C LEU A 77 -6.74 -1.47 12.52
N ARG A 78 -6.53 -2.50 13.32
CA ARG A 78 -5.30 -2.79 14.06
C ARG A 78 -4.63 -4.02 13.45
N TYR A 79 -3.41 -4.32 13.89
CA TYR A 79 -2.63 -5.41 13.30
C TYR A 79 -3.31 -6.78 13.50
N GLU A 80 -3.96 -6.97 14.63
CA GLU A 80 -4.78 -8.14 14.97
C GLU A 80 -6.00 -8.32 14.04
N ASP A 81 -6.55 -7.24 13.48
CA ASP A 81 -7.71 -7.31 12.57
C ASP A 81 -7.35 -7.86 11.18
N ILE A 82 -6.07 -8.08 10.88
CA ILE A 82 -5.63 -8.61 9.57
C ILE A 82 -6.31 -9.96 9.29
N GLU A 83 -6.49 -10.83 10.30
CA GLU A 83 -7.11 -12.14 10.10
C GLU A 83 -8.60 -12.01 9.73
N THR A 84 -9.35 -11.16 10.42
CA THR A 84 -10.75 -10.83 10.08
C THR A 84 -10.85 -10.24 8.69
N LEU A 85 -9.96 -9.30 8.33
CA LEU A 85 -9.93 -8.73 6.98
C LEU A 85 -9.63 -9.81 5.91
N GLN A 86 -8.78 -10.79 6.20
CA GLN A 86 -8.54 -11.90 5.29
C GLN A 86 -9.82 -12.72 5.05
N GLU A 87 -10.63 -12.97 6.09
CA GLU A 87 -11.93 -13.62 5.93
C GLU A 87 -12.94 -12.77 5.14
N VAL A 88 -12.97 -11.46 5.37
CA VAL A 88 -13.78 -10.52 4.57
C VAL A 88 -13.42 -10.63 3.09
N ILE A 89 -12.13 -10.61 2.75
CA ILE A 89 -11.67 -10.74 1.34
C ILE A 89 -12.10 -12.08 0.75
N ARG A 90 -11.99 -13.19 1.51
CA ARG A 90 -12.44 -14.51 1.06
C ARG A 90 -13.96 -14.52 0.84
N ALA A 91 -14.75 -13.91 1.73
CA ALA A 91 -16.20 -13.83 1.62
C ALA A 91 -16.62 -13.01 0.38
N VAL A 92 -16.02 -11.84 0.17
CA VAL A 92 -16.25 -11.00 -1.02
C VAL A 92 -15.94 -11.77 -2.31
N ARG A 93 -14.83 -12.53 -2.33
CA ARG A 93 -14.50 -13.42 -3.47
C ARG A 93 -15.54 -14.52 -3.68
N ARG A 94 -15.96 -15.22 -2.61
CA ARG A 94 -16.99 -16.27 -2.66
C ARG A 94 -18.34 -15.74 -3.11
N ALA A 95 -18.65 -14.48 -2.81
CA ALA A 95 -19.85 -13.80 -3.26
C ALA A 95 -19.84 -13.49 -4.77
N GLY A 96 -18.73 -13.78 -5.47
CA GLY A 96 -18.60 -13.67 -6.92
C GLY A 96 -17.97 -12.36 -7.39
N ALA A 97 -17.45 -11.53 -6.48
CA ALA A 97 -16.72 -10.32 -6.85
C ALA A 97 -15.43 -10.68 -7.59
N ARG A 98 -15.04 -9.82 -8.52
CA ARG A 98 -13.88 -9.99 -9.38
C ARG A 98 -13.03 -8.73 -9.34
N VAL A 99 -11.84 -8.83 -9.90
CA VAL A 99 -10.94 -7.70 -10.09
C VAL A 99 -10.39 -7.73 -11.50
N ASP A 100 -10.12 -6.56 -12.06
CA ASP A 100 -9.41 -6.40 -13.32
C ASP A 100 -8.35 -5.30 -13.20
N THR A 101 -7.83 -4.83 -14.34
CA THR A 101 -6.79 -3.79 -14.41
C THR A 101 -7.27 -2.39 -14.00
N SER A 102 -8.58 -2.14 -13.96
CA SER A 102 -9.14 -0.88 -13.46
C SER A 102 -9.13 -0.82 -11.93
N CYS A 103 -9.14 -1.97 -11.26
CA CYS A 103 -9.12 -2.04 -9.81
C CYS A 103 -7.72 -1.80 -9.20
N GLY A 104 -7.71 -1.31 -7.97
CA GLY A 104 -6.56 -1.13 -7.09
C GLY A 104 -6.84 -1.47 -5.64
N ILE A 105 -5.78 -1.45 -4.84
CA ILE A 105 -5.86 -1.52 -3.38
C ILE A 105 -5.07 -0.32 -2.83
N HIS A 106 -5.67 0.40 -1.88
CA HIS A 106 -5.00 1.48 -1.16
C HIS A 106 -4.88 1.11 0.31
N VAL A 107 -3.67 1.18 0.86
CA VAL A 107 -3.44 1.01 2.31
C VAL A 107 -3.16 2.37 2.92
N HIS A 108 -3.92 2.74 3.93
CA HIS A 108 -3.79 3.99 4.65
C HIS A 108 -3.19 3.72 6.02
N VAL A 109 -2.03 4.29 6.34
CA VAL A 109 -1.43 4.16 7.67
C VAL A 109 -1.64 5.47 8.42
N ASP A 110 -2.13 5.37 9.66
CA ASP A 110 -2.39 6.51 10.53
C ASP A 110 -1.18 7.47 10.63
N ALA A 111 -1.37 8.72 10.21
CA ALA A 111 -0.32 9.72 10.16
C ALA A 111 0.02 10.32 11.53
N ALA A 112 -0.79 10.09 12.57
CA ALA A 112 -0.54 10.61 13.92
C ALA A 112 0.81 10.16 14.52
N ARG A 113 1.37 9.07 13.99
CA ARG A 113 2.68 8.54 14.39
C ARG A 113 3.86 9.09 13.59
N PHE A 114 3.61 9.94 12.59
CA PHE A 114 4.63 10.52 11.74
C PHE A 114 4.89 11.98 12.11
N ASP A 115 6.11 12.26 12.56
CA ASP A 115 6.66 13.61 12.56
C ASP A 115 7.23 13.95 11.16
N ALA A 116 7.64 15.20 10.96
CA ALA A 116 8.26 15.63 9.71
C ALA A 116 9.48 14.76 9.35
N LYS A 117 10.26 14.32 10.35
CA LYS A 117 11.43 13.47 10.18
C LYS A 117 11.04 12.09 9.65
N ALA A 118 9.99 11.49 10.19
CA ALA A 118 9.45 10.22 9.74
C ALA A 118 8.97 10.30 8.29
N LEU A 119 8.29 11.39 7.90
CA LEU A 119 7.87 11.59 6.52
C LEU A 119 9.07 11.74 5.57
N ARG A 120 10.08 12.55 5.93
CA ARG A 120 11.34 12.64 5.15
C ARG A 120 12.01 11.28 5.03
N ASN A 121 12.12 10.53 6.13
CA ASN A 121 12.70 9.20 6.12
C ASN A 121 11.94 8.26 5.19
N LEU A 122 10.61 8.27 5.23
CA LEU A 122 9.78 7.43 4.38
C LEU A 122 10.06 7.71 2.91
N VAL A 123 10.01 8.98 2.50
CA VAL A 123 10.28 9.41 1.12
C VAL A 123 11.66 8.95 0.67
N LYS A 124 12.68 9.12 1.52
CA LYS A 124 14.07 8.73 1.22
C LYS A 124 14.25 7.22 1.13
N ILE A 125 13.64 6.45 2.03
CA ILE A 125 13.64 4.97 1.99
C ILE A 125 12.98 4.47 0.71
N VAL A 126 11.82 5.03 0.36
CA VAL A 126 11.07 4.65 -0.83
C VAL A 126 11.87 4.99 -2.09
N ASN A 127 12.38 6.22 -2.21
CA ASN A 127 13.21 6.62 -3.35
C ASN A 127 14.42 5.69 -3.53
N LYS A 128 15.08 5.33 -2.41
CA LYS A 128 16.22 4.43 -2.43
C LYS A 128 15.88 3.04 -2.98
N GLN A 129 14.67 2.54 -2.74
CA GLN A 129 14.22 1.19 -3.11
C GLN A 129 13.24 1.16 -4.27
N GLU A 130 12.95 2.31 -4.89
CA GLU A 130 11.82 2.52 -5.78
C GLU A 130 11.72 1.47 -6.88
N ARG A 131 12.80 1.25 -7.65
CA ARG A 131 12.82 0.25 -8.72
C ARG A 131 12.58 -1.17 -8.21
N LEU A 132 13.11 -1.54 -7.05
CA LEU A 132 12.85 -2.86 -6.47
C LEU A 132 11.39 -3.02 -6.03
N ILE A 133 10.80 -1.97 -5.43
CA ILE A 133 9.39 -1.96 -5.02
C ILE A 133 8.48 -2.09 -6.24
N GLU A 134 8.74 -1.31 -7.29
CA GLU A 134 7.98 -1.36 -8.55
C GLU A 134 7.92 -2.77 -9.14
N HIS A 135 9.06 -3.45 -9.25
CA HIS A 135 9.13 -4.81 -9.79
C HIS A 135 8.53 -5.85 -8.84
N ALA A 136 8.77 -5.74 -7.53
CA ALA A 136 8.22 -6.65 -6.54
C ALA A 136 6.68 -6.64 -6.52
N LEU A 137 6.09 -5.45 -6.63
CA LEU A 137 4.65 -5.26 -6.63
C LEU A 137 4.02 -5.44 -8.02
N GLY A 138 4.83 -5.56 -9.08
CA GLY A 138 4.34 -5.74 -10.44
C GLY A 138 3.63 -4.50 -10.99
N ILE A 139 4.10 -3.31 -10.62
CA ILE A 139 3.50 -2.05 -11.06
C ILE A 139 3.75 -1.89 -12.56
N SER A 140 2.67 -1.83 -13.35
CA SER A 140 2.76 -1.59 -14.79
C SER A 140 3.22 -0.16 -15.09
N ASP A 141 3.87 0.04 -16.25
CA ASP A 141 4.31 1.37 -16.67
C ASP A 141 3.15 2.35 -16.82
N VAL A 142 1.97 1.88 -17.25
CA VAL A 142 0.75 2.70 -17.35
C VAL A 142 0.31 3.21 -15.98
N ARG A 143 0.26 2.33 -14.97
CA ARG A 143 -0.10 2.74 -13.60
C ARG A 143 0.95 3.67 -13.01
N ARG A 144 2.23 3.36 -13.24
CA ARG A 144 3.37 4.18 -12.79
C ARG A 144 3.34 5.58 -13.41
N ALA A 145 2.97 5.72 -14.67
CA ALA A 145 2.94 7.02 -15.35
C ALA A 145 1.77 7.90 -14.89
N ARG A 146 0.65 7.30 -14.45
CA ARG A 146 -0.60 8.04 -14.19
C ARG A 146 -1.02 8.07 -12.72
N TRP A 147 -1.08 6.92 -12.06
CA TRP A 147 -1.82 6.75 -10.80
C TRP A 147 -0.93 6.56 -9.57
N CYS A 148 0.25 5.97 -9.75
CA CYS A 148 1.19 5.70 -8.66
C CYS A 148 2.63 6.07 -9.05
N ARG A 149 2.82 7.31 -9.50
CA ARG A 149 4.15 7.84 -9.89
C ARG A 149 5.17 7.66 -8.79
N GLY A 150 6.44 7.53 -9.20
CA GLY A 150 7.58 7.51 -8.29
C GLY A 150 7.68 8.79 -7.45
N VAL A 151 8.61 8.75 -6.51
CA VAL A 151 8.98 9.91 -5.69
C VAL A 151 9.36 11.07 -6.61
N ASP A 152 8.72 12.21 -6.36
CA ASP A 152 8.99 13.43 -7.11
C ASP A 152 10.41 13.94 -6.84
N ALA A 153 11.19 14.16 -7.90
CA ALA A 153 12.60 14.51 -7.79
C ALA A 153 12.79 15.91 -7.20
N ASP A 154 11.93 16.86 -7.56
CA ASP A 154 12.01 18.25 -7.09
C ASP A 154 11.60 18.33 -5.61
N PHE A 155 10.54 17.63 -5.23
CA PHE A 155 10.16 17.47 -3.83
C PHE A 155 11.29 16.83 -3.01
N LEU A 156 11.91 15.75 -3.53
CA LEU A 156 13.02 15.09 -2.85
C LEU A 156 14.21 16.04 -2.66
N ALA A 157 14.59 16.77 -3.71
CA ALA A 157 15.67 17.76 -3.64
C ALA A 157 15.37 18.85 -2.61
N LYS A 158 14.12 19.34 -2.57
CA LYS A 158 13.64 20.32 -1.60
C LYS A 158 13.76 19.82 -0.17
N ILE A 159 13.29 18.60 0.14
CA ILE A 159 13.38 18.07 1.51
C ILE A 159 14.82 17.73 1.95
N GLU A 160 15.73 17.44 1.01
CA GLU A 160 17.16 17.26 1.32
C GLU A 160 17.86 18.57 1.63
N LYS A 161 17.53 19.61 0.86
CA LYS A 161 18.09 20.96 1.01
C LYS A 161 17.57 21.64 2.28
N ASP A 162 16.25 21.75 2.40
CA ASP A 162 15.60 22.58 3.41
C ASP A 162 15.41 21.83 4.74
N ARG A 163 15.43 20.49 4.71
CA ARG A 163 15.26 19.59 5.85
C ARG A 163 14.06 19.95 6.76
N PRO A 164 12.82 20.08 6.22
CA PRO A 164 11.63 20.49 6.97
C PRO A 164 11.52 19.90 8.37
N SER A 165 11.44 20.69 9.43
CA SER A 165 11.40 20.21 10.81
C SER A 165 9.98 20.02 11.35
N SER A 166 8.97 20.56 10.68
CA SER A 166 7.56 20.52 11.08
C SER A 166 6.64 19.95 9.98
N LEU A 167 5.42 19.54 10.34
CA LEU A 167 4.42 19.08 9.36
C LEU A 167 3.94 20.22 8.44
N GLU A 168 3.99 21.47 8.92
CA GLU A 168 3.72 22.65 8.11
C GLU A 168 4.80 22.88 7.05
N GLU A 169 6.08 22.76 7.41
CA GLU A 169 7.17 22.88 6.44
C GLU A 169 7.13 21.73 5.43
N MET A 170 6.77 20.51 5.88
CA MET A 170 6.53 19.38 4.97
C MET A 170 5.36 19.63 4.01
N ASN A 171 4.29 20.29 4.48
CA ASN A 171 3.15 20.69 3.64
C ASN A 171 3.61 21.66 2.55
N ARG A 172 4.32 22.72 2.93
CA ARG A 172 4.93 23.70 2.00
C ARG A 172 5.90 23.04 1.02
N ALA A 173 6.64 22.03 1.47
CA ALA A 173 7.53 21.27 0.60
C ALA A 173 6.74 20.45 -0.43
N TRP A 174 5.68 19.75 0.00
CA TRP A 174 4.86 18.89 -0.85
C TRP A 174 4.05 19.64 -1.91
N TYR A 175 3.37 20.72 -1.52
CA TYR A 175 2.50 21.48 -2.44
C TYR A 175 3.24 22.61 -3.18
N GLY A 176 4.42 23.01 -2.71
CA GLY A 176 5.11 24.21 -3.20
C GLY A 176 4.63 25.51 -2.54
N TYR A 177 3.48 25.48 -1.85
CA TYR A 177 2.89 26.54 -1.04
C TYR A 177 2.25 25.93 0.22
N HIS A 178 1.80 26.77 1.15
CA HIS A 178 1.11 26.29 2.34
C HIS A 178 -0.37 26.02 2.04
N ASN A 179 -0.77 24.73 2.04
CA ASN A 179 -2.12 24.30 1.74
C ASN A 179 -2.88 23.93 3.03
N ASN A 180 -3.81 24.81 3.42
CA ASN A 180 -4.66 24.65 4.62
C ASN A 180 -6.02 24.03 4.35
N SER A 181 -6.38 23.85 3.08
CA SER A 181 -7.66 23.26 2.69
C SER A 181 -7.43 22.25 1.56
N PRO A 182 -6.72 21.15 1.84
CA PRO A 182 -6.54 20.11 0.84
C PRO A 182 -7.91 19.50 0.51
N HIS A 183 -8.20 19.40 -0.79
CA HIS A 183 -9.43 18.79 -1.30
C HIS A 183 -9.12 17.43 -1.92
N HIS A 184 -10.13 16.59 -2.07
CA HIS A 184 -9.96 15.19 -2.49
C HIS A 184 -9.21 15.01 -3.83
N TYR A 185 -9.49 15.87 -4.82
CA TYR A 185 -8.93 15.77 -6.17
C TYR A 185 -7.73 16.69 -6.37
N ASP A 186 -6.62 16.40 -5.69
CA ASP A 186 -5.36 17.14 -5.86
C ASP A 186 -4.37 16.38 -6.75
N SER A 187 -3.72 17.06 -7.70
CA SER A 187 -2.77 16.43 -8.64
C SER A 187 -1.54 15.81 -7.96
N THR A 188 -1.16 16.29 -6.78
CA THR A 188 -0.03 15.77 -6.00
C THR A 188 -0.30 14.37 -5.44
N ARG A 189 -1.57 13.94 -5.39
CA ARG A 189 -1.97 12.64 -4.82
C ARG A 189 -1.47 11.42 -5.59
N TYR A 190 -1.22 11.56 -6.89
CA TYR A 190 -0.92 10.44 -7.79
C TYR A 190 0.54 9.98 -7.67
N ARG A 191 0.88 9.48 -6.49
CA ARG A 191 2.19 8.98 -6.08
C ARG A 191 2.02 7.63 -5.42
N GLY A 192 3.02 6.77 -5.59
CA GLY A 192 3.03 5.46 -4.99
C GLY A 192 2.95 5.48 -3.45
N VAL A 193 3.67 6.43 -2.84
CA VAL A 193 3.40 6.91 -1.48
C VAL A 193 2.85 8.32 -1.61
N ASN A 194 1.58 8.46 -1.26
CA ASN A 194 0.86 9.71 -1.32
C ASN A 194 0.85 10.39 0.05
N LEU A 195 1.52 11.54 0.15
CA LEU A 195 1.53 12.36 1.36
C LEU A 195 0.40 13.39 1.41
N HIS A 196 -0.32 13.66 0.32
CA HIS A 196 -1.50 14.54 0.32
C HIS A 196 -2.50 14.11 1.42
N ASN A 197 -2.70 12.79 1.57
CA ASN A 197 -3.60 12.23 2.57
C ASN A 197 -3.19 12.51 4.02
N VAL A 198 -1.94 12.92 4.30
CA VAL A 198 -1.52 13.32 5.64
C VAL A 198 -2.34 14.53 6.08
N TRP A 199 -2.53 15.49 5.19
CA TRP A 199 -3.29 16.71 5.48
C TRP A 199 -4.77 16.60 5.11
N PHE A 200 -5.12 15.75 4.14
CA PHE A 200 -6.52 15.57 3.72
C PHE A 200 -7.31 14.58 4.59
N ARG A 201 -6.70 13.45 4.98
CA ARG A 201 -7.37 12.35 5.73
C ARG A 201 -6.65 11.94 7.01
N GLY A 202 -5.51 12.57 7.37
CA GLY A 202 -4.70 12.14 8.51
C GLY A 202 -4.00 10.79 8.31
N THR A 203 -3.70 10.39 7.07
CA THR A 203 -3.05 9.10 6.76
C THR A 203 -1.96 9.22 5.71
N VAL A 204 -0.92 8.39 5.80
CA VAL A 204 -0.03 8.13 4.67
C VAL A 204 -0.66 7.04 3.81
N GLU A 205 -0.90 7.32 2.54
CA GLU A 205 -1.54 6.37 1.63
C GLU A 205 -0.53 5.70 0.71
N TYR A 206 -0.65 4.38 0.58
CA TYR A 206 0.14 3.54 -0.31
C TYR A 206 -0.72 3.06 -1.47
N ARG A 207 -0.46 3.58 -2.69
CA ARG A 207 -1.27 3.37 -3.90
C ARG A 207 -0.66 2.38 -4.90
N TRP A 208 0.37 1.64 -4.51
CA TRP A 208 1.10 0.75 -5.42
C TRP A 208 0.35 -0.52 -5.79
N PHE A 209 -0.55 -0.96 -4.93
CA PHE A 209 -1.00 -2.34 -4.92
C PHE A 209 -1.97 -2.59 -6.07
N GLU A 210 -1.63 -3.57 -6.90
CA GLU A 210 -2.56 -4.10 -7.89
C GLU A 210 -3.77 -4.74 -7.20
N SER A 211 -4.85 -4.84 -7.95
CA SER A 211 -6.06 -5.50 -7.49
C SER A 211 -5.86 -7.01 -7.28
N THR A 212 -6.44 -7.52 -6.20
CA THR A 212 -6.47 -8.96 -5.92
C THR A 212 -7.50 -9.27 -4.84
N LEU A 213 -8.17 -10.42 -4.96
CA LEU A 213 -8.96 -11.02 -3.88
C LEU A 213 -8.24 -12.24 -3.25
N HIS A 214 -6.90 -12.27 -3.35
CA HIS A 214 -6.09 -13.26 -2.65
C HIS A 214 -5.71 -12.74 -1.25
N ALA A 215 -6.41 -13.22 -0.22
CA ALA A 215 -6.24 -12.76 1.16
C ALA A 215 -4.78 -12.77 1.66
N GLY A 216 -3.97 -13.75 1.28
CA GLY A 216 -2.53 -13.81 1.63
C GLY A 216 -1.69 -12.69 0.99
N LYS A 217 -2.09 -12.22 -0.20
CA LYS A 217 -1.39 -11.17 -0.94
C LYS A 217 -1.74 -9.80 -0.39
N VAL A 218 -3.02 -9.58 -0.07
CA VAL A 218 -3.47 -8.37 0.64
C VAL A 218 -2.82 -8.25 2.02
N LYS A 219 -2.73 -9.35 2.78
CA LYS A 219 -1.94 -9.38 4.03
C LYS A 219 -0.48 -8.95 3.81
N ALA A 220 0.16 -9.43 2.75
CA ALA A 220 1.53 -9.05 2.41
C ALA A 220 1.66 -7.54 2.14
N TYR A 221 0.69 -6.94 1.44
CA TYR A 221 0.66 -5.50 1.15
C TYR A 221 0.52 -4.65 2.42
N ILE A 222 -0.39 -5.04 3.30
CA ILE A 222 -0.58 -4.37 4.60
C ILE A 222 0.69 -4.46 5.43
N GLN A 223 1.25 -5.68 5.61
CA GLN A 223 2.48 -5.87 6.36
C GLN A 223 3.65 -5.06 5.77
N PHE A 224 3.75 -4.98 4.44
CA PHE A 224 4.77 -4.17 3.78
C PHE A 224 4.62 -2.67 4.05
N ALA A 225 3.41 -2.13 3.91
CA ALA A 225 3.11 -0.73 4.19
C ALA A 225 3.37 -0.37 5.67
N LEU A 226 2.90 -1.21 6.60
CA LEU A 226 3.12 -1.03 8.02
C LEU A 226 4.61 -1.11 8.40
N ALA A 227 5.37 -2.01 7.77
CA ALA A 227 6.79 -2.17 8.05
C ALA A 227 7.63 -1.01 7.50
N LEU A 228 7.29 -0.50 6.30
CA LEU A 228 7.86 0.73 5.75
C LEU A 228 7.61 1.94 6.67
N SER A 229 6.35 2.13 7.06
CA SER A 229 5.94 3.18 8.02
C SER A 229 6.72 3.08 9.32
N ALA A 230 6.76 1.90 9.93
CA ALA A 230 7.48 1.67 11.18
C ALA A 230 8.99 1.92 11.04
N LYS A 231 9.59 1.53 9.90
CA LYS A 231 11.00 1.78 9.63
C LYS A 231 11.29 3.28 9.54
N ALA A 232 10.42 4.04 8.88
CA ALA A 232 10.57 5.48 8.69
C ALA A 232 10.43 6.26 10.01
N ILE A 233 9.44 5.89 10.83
CA ILE A 233 9.18 6.48 12.16
C ILE A 233 10.37 6.27 13.10
N ASN A 234 10.90 5.05 13.14
CA ASN A 234 11.96 4.68 14.08
C ASN A 234 13.37 5.04 13.60
N ALA A 235 13.54 5.43 12.34
CA ALA A 235 14.86 5.77 11.82
C ALA A 235 15.33 7.14 12.33
N ARG A 236 16.57 7.21 12.79
CA ARG A 236 17.24 8.50 13.11
C ARG A 236 17.42 9.34 11.85
N ALA A 237 17.84 8.70 10.76
CA ALA A 237 17.99 9.29 9.44
C ALA A 237 17.93 8.20 8.37
N SER A 238 17.70 8.61 7.12
CA SER A 238 17.72 7.74 5.95
C SER A 238 18.62 8.32 4.86
N SER A 239 19.05 7.50 3.91
CA SER A 239 19.77 7.93 2.72
C SER A 239 18.81 7.93 1.54
N SER A 240 18.79 9.02 0.76
CA SER A 240 18.04 9.15 -0.48
C SER A 240 18.77 8.62 -1.70
N ARG A 241 20.07 8.31 -1.60
CA ARG A 241 20.85 7.78 -2.73
C ARG A 241 20.15 6.54 -3.28
N ARG A 242 19.69 6.66 -4.53
CA ARG A 242 19.03 5.56 -5.25
C ARG A 242 19.96 4.36 -5.32
N ARG A 243 19.37 3.19 -5.14
CA ARG A 243 20.07 1.92 -5.34
C ARG A 243 20.01 1.57 -6.82
N ASP A 244 21.15 1.11 -7.34
CA ASP A 244 21.20 0.55 -8.69
C ASP A 244 20.36 -0.73 -8.76
N PHE A 245 19.53 -0.81 -9.79
CA PHE A 245 18.67 -1.96 -10.02
C PHE A 245 19.35 -2.95 -10.96
N ASN A 246 19.52 -4.18 -10.50
CA ASN A 246 19.99 -5.30 -11.33
C ASN A 246 18.94 -6.42 -11.31
N PRO A 247 18.28 -6.72 -12.45
CA PRO A 247 17.29 -7.80 -12.53
C PRO A 247 17.81 -9.16 -12.05
N ALA A 248 19.08 -9.48 -12.31
CA ALA A 248 19.68 -10.77 -11.96
C ALA A 248 19.86 -10.97 -10.44
N THR A 249 19.93 -9.88 -9.67
CA THR A 249 20.11 -9.94 -8.21
C THR A 249 18.94 -9.34 -7.42
N ALA A 250 17.89 -8.89 -8.09
CA ALA A 250 16.80 -8.14 -7.48
C ALA A 250 16.12 -8.91 -6.34
N LYS A 251 15.95 -10.23 -6.46
CA LYS A 251 15.34 -11.07 -5.42
C LYS A 251 16.17 -11.09 -4.13
N TYR A 252 17.49 -11.19 -4.24
CA TYR A 252 18.40 -11.09 -3.10
C TYR A 252 18.31 -9.70 -2.46
N ASP A 253 18.46 -8.65 -3.28
CA ASP A 253 18.51 -7.26 -2.81
C ASP A 253 17.20 -6.83 -2.12
N PHE A 254 16.06 -7.30 -2.62
CA PHE A 254 14.77 -7.05 -2.02
C PHE A 254 14.55 -7.89 -0.77
N ARG A 255 14.96 -9.18 -0.74
CA ARG A 255 14.93 -9.96 0.50
C ARG A 255 15.69 -9.26 1.62
N VAL A 256 16.93 -8.80 1.36
CA VAL A 256 17.72 -8.05 2.34
C VAL A 256 16.99 -6.79 2.80
N PHE A 257 16.27 -6.12 1.90
CA PHE A 257 15.42 -4.99 2.28
C PHE A 257 14.27 -5.42 3.21
N LEU A 258 13.54 -6.50 2.91
CA LEU A 258 12.48 -7.03 3.77
C LEU A 258 13.03 -7.41 5.17
N LEU A 259 14.24 -7.97 5.26
CA LEU A 259 14.90 -8.23 6.55
C LEU A 259 15.15 -6.92 7.32
N LYS A 260 15.60 -5.85 6.65
CA LYS A 260 15.80 -4.52 7.26
C LYS A 260 14.51 -3.83 7.69
N LEU A 261 13.37 -4.25 7.14
CA LEU A 261 12.03 -3.86 7.57
C LEU A 261 11.50 -4.69 8.74
N GLY A 262 12.21 -5.75 9.14
CA GLY A 262 11.79 -6.64 10.23
C GLY A 262 10.82 -7.74 9.81
N LEU A 263 10.63 -7.99 8.50
CA LEU A 263 9.74 -9.03 7.98
C LEU A 263 10.43 -10.42 8.05
N ILE A 264 10.73 -10.87 9.27
CA ILE A 264 11.57 -12.05 9.60
C ILE A 264 10.77 -13.09 10.40
N GLY A 265 11.02 -14.38 10.21
CA GLY A 265 10.32 -15.47 10.90
C GLY A 265 9.02 -15.90 10.21
N ASP A 266 8.27 -16.79 10.84
CA ASP A 266 7.13 -17.49 10.23
C ASP A 266 5.92 -16.59 9.99
N GLU A 267 5.69 -15.60 10.86
CA GLU A 267 4.62 -14.60 10.71
C GLU A 267 4.65 -13.90 9.34
N PHE A 268 5.85 -13.66 8.80
CA PHE A 268 6.06 -12.97 7.53
C PHE A 268 6.43 -13.89 6.38
N LYS A 269 6.34 -15.22 6.55
CA LYS A 269 6.63 -16.19 5.49
C LYS A 269 5.77 -15.93 4.25
N THR A 270 4.47 -15.72 4.44
CA THR A 270 3.52 -15.39 3.37
C THR A 270 3.82 -14.04 2.71
N ALA A 271 4.18 -13.02 3.51
CA ALA A 271 4.58 -11.73 2.94
C ALA A 271 5.82 -11.84 2.07
N ARG A 272 6.89 -12.48 2.58
CA ARG A 272 8.12 -12.70 1.82
C ARG A 272 7.85 -13.52 0.54
N LEU A 273 7.01 -14.55 0.62
CA LEU A 273 6.62 -15.36 -0.55
C LEU A 273 6.05 -14.47 -1.66
N HIS A 274 5.01 -13.69 -1.36
CA HIS A 274 4.34 -12.86 -2.37
C HIS A 274 5.21 -11.69 -2.85
N LEU A 275 5.93 -11.02 -1.95
CA LEU A 275 6.76 -9.86 -2.27
C LEU A 275 8.03 -10.20 -3.06
N LEU A 276 8.49 -11.46 -3.02
CA LEU A 276 9.65 -11.93 -3.78
C LEU A 276 9.27 -12.68 -5.06
N ALA A 277 7.99 -13.03 -5.25
CA ALA A 277 7.55 -13.93 -6.31
C ALA A 277 7.90 -13.43 -7.73
N ARG A 278 7.89 -12.11 -7.95
CA ARG A 278 8.15 -11.48 -9.25
C ARG A 278 9.63 -11.17 -9.54
N LEU A 279 10.52 -11.41 -8.58
CA LEU A 279 11.91 -11.02 -8.69
C LEU A 279 12.78 -12.23 -9.09
N ASN A 280 13.74 -11.97 -9.98
CA ASN A 280 14.71 -12.95 -10.46
C ASN A 280 15.95 -13.03 -9.55
N GLY A 281 16.66 -14.15 -9.64
CA GLY A 281 17.86 -14.44 -8.85
C GLY A 281 17.61 -15.27 -7.59
N SER A 282 18.68 -15.54 -6.84
CA SER A 282 18.63 -16.30 -5.59
C SER A 282 18.17 -15.44 -4.42
N THR A 283 17.52 -16.05 -3.42
CA THR A 283 17.28 -15.42 -2.12
C THR A 283 18.47 -15.56 -1.17
N ALA A 284 19.34 -16.54 -1.38
CA ALA A 284 20.40 -16.89 -0.44
C ALA A 284 21.74 -16.19 -0.73
N TRP A 285 22.10 -15.98 -2.00
CA TRP A 285 23.34 -15.33 -2.43
C TRP A 285 23.09 -14.30 -3.53
N LYS A 286 24.05 -13.39 -3.71
CA LYS A 286 23.99 -12.32 -4.71
C LYS A 286 24.85 -12.69 -5.92
N GLY A 287 24.23 -12.72 -7.11
CA GLY A 287 24.91 -13.10 -8.35
C GLY A 287 25.11 -14.62 -8.45
N GLU A 288 26.23 -15.04 -9.01
CA GLU A 288 26.60 -16.44 -9.12
C GLU A 288 27.07 -17.04 -7.81
N ARG A 289 26.86 -18.35 -7.68
CA ARG A 289 27.19 -19.09 -6.47
C ARG A 289 28.67 -19.49 -6.50
N ARG A 290 29.51 -18.69 -5.82
CA ARG A 290 30.98 -18.79 -5.87
C ARG A 290 31.57 -20.05 -5.23
N ASP A 291 30.80 -20.81 -4.47
CA ASP A 291 31.20 -22.08 -3.84
C ASP A 291 30.91 -23.30 -4.73
N THR A 292 30.37 -23.12 -5.94
CA THR A 292 30.08 -24.23 -6.86
C THR A 292 31.34 -24.67 -7.63
N ALA A 293 31.45 -25.96 -7.92
CA ALA A 293 32.52 -26.52 -8.74
C ALA A 293 32.61 -25.83 -10.11
N ALA A 294 31.46 -25.65 -10.78
CA ALA A 294 31.37 -24.96 -12.06
C ALA A 294 31.90 -23.52 -12.05
N TYR A 295 31.65 -22.74 -10.99
CA TYR A 295 32.19 -21.38 -10.88
C TYR A 295 33.71 -21.38 -10.70
N ARG A 296 34.23 -22.32 -9.89
CA ARG A 296 35.67 -22.46 -9.64
C ARG A 296 36.42 -22.93 -10.88
N GLU A 297 35.84 -23.81 -11.69
CA GLU A 297 36.40 -24.26 -12.96
C GLU A 297 36.41 -23.16 -14.03
N ALA A 298 35.38 -22.29 -14.05
CA ALA A 298 35.30 -21.21 -15.03
C ALA A 298 36.14 -19.96 -14.69
N ASN A 299 36.62 -19.82 -13.44
CA ASN A 299 37.26 -18.59 -12.93
C ASN A 299 38.54 -18.84 -12.11
N GLY A 300 39.08 -20.06 -12.11
CA GLY A 300 40.33 -20.44 -11.47
C GLY A 300 41.39 -20.80 -12.50
#